data_AF-A0A7L4GLN0-F1
#
_entry.id   AF-A0A7L4GLN0-F1
#
_cell.length_a   1.000
_cell.length_b   1.000
_cell.length_c   1.000
_cell.angle_alpha   90.00
_cell.angle_beta   90.00
_cell.angle_gamma   90.00
#
_symmetry.space_group_name_H-M   'P 1'
#
loop_
_entity.id
_entity.type
_entity.pdbx_description
1 polymer ?
#
loop_
_entity_poly.entity_id
_entity_poly.type
_entity_poly.pdbx_seq_one_letter_code
_entity_poly.pdbx_strand_id
1 'polypeptide(L)'
;HSREWITQATGIWTANKTAEAYGQDPSITSILDSMDIFFEIVTNPDGFAFTHSSNCMWRKTRSINAGSHRNWDAGFGGSGSSSNPCSETYHGLYAHSEREVKAIVDYIRGHGNVKSVISIHSYSQMLLFPYGYKTAPVPHHQELNELAKKAVSDLAAVYGMKYTYGSIIDTIYRADGTTVDWAYDNGVKYSFTFELRDTGCYGFLLPSTQTIPTATKTWPALLDIMVHILEHPY
;
A
#
# COMPACT_ATOMS: atom_id res chain seq x y z
N HIS A 1 2.17 1.99 7.99
CA HIS A 1 2.17 2.49 9.39
C HIS A 1 2.78 1.47 10.33
N SER A 2 3.32 1.86 11.49
CA SER A 2 4.11 0.92 12.31
C SER A 2 3.31 -0.21 12.97
N ARG A 3 2.11 0.06 13.51
CA ARG A 3 1.26 -0.95 14.19
C ARG A 3 0.57 -1.96 13.27
N GLU A 4 0.65 -1.79 11.96
CA GLU A 4 -0.03 -2.65 10.98
C GLU A 4 0.80 -3.93 10.71
N TRP A 5 1.13 -4.68 11.77
CA TRP A 5 2.16 -5.74 11.77
C TRP A 5 1.97 -6.86 10.73
N ILE A 6 0.72 -7.12 10.32
CA ILE A 6 0.42 -8.09 9.29
C ILE A 6 1.03 -7.70 7.93
N THR A 7 1.28 -6.42 7.69
CA THR A 7 1.84 -5.89 6.44
C THR A 7 3.30 -6.29 6.28
N GLN A 8 4.13 -6.05 7.30
CA GLN A 8 5.56 -6.43 7.30
C GLN A 8 5.71 -7.95 7.20
N ALA A 9 4.89 -8.70 7.95
CA ALA A 9 4.92 -10.16 7.91
C ALA A 9 4.51 -10.71 6.53
N THR A 10 3.48 -10.13 5.91
CA THR A 10 3.08 -10.44 4.54
C THR A 10 4.18 -10.06 3.54
N GLY A 11 4.85 -8.92 3.72
CA GLY A 11 5.96 -8.49 2.86
C GLY A 11 7.12 -9.48 2.83
N ILE A 12 7.57 -9.97 3.99
CA ILE A 12 8.60 -11.03 4.07
C ILE A 12 8.15 -12.30 3.35
N TRP A 13 6.92 -12.73 3.62
CA TRP A 13 6.37 -13.94 2.98
C TRP A 13 6.30 -13.79 1.46
N THR A 14 5.86 -12.64 0.95
CA THR A 14 5.74 -12.34 -0.48
C THR A 14 7.11 -12.32 -1.15
N ALA A 15 8.13 -11.74 -0.52
CA ALA A 15 9.50 -11.75 -1.04
C ALA A 15 10.03 -13.18 -1.17
N ASN A 16 9.86 -14.00 -0.12
CA ASN A 16 10.25 -15.42 -0.17
C ASN A 16 9.47 -16.19 -1.25
N LYS A 17 8.14 -15.98 -1.32
CA LYS A 17 7.29 -16.64 -2.31
C LYS A 17 7.69 -16.30 -3.75
N THR A 18 8.07 -15.05 -3.99
CA THR A 18 8.53 -14.57 -5.31
C THR A 18 9.83 -15.28 -5.70
N ALA A 19 10.79 -15.38 -4.78
CA ALA A 19 12.06 -16.06 -5.02
C ALA A 19 11.88 -17.57 -5.26
N GLU A 20 11.01 -18.24 -4.49
CA GLU A 20 10.70 -19.67 -4.66
C GLU A 20 9.96 -19.97 -5.97
N ALA A 21 9.15 -19.03 -6.45
CA ALA A 21 8.33 -19.21 -7.64
C ALA A 21 9.09 -18.93 -8.95
N TYR A 22 10.20 -18.19 -8.90
CA TYR A 22 11.02 -17.92 -10.09
C TYR A 22 11.60 -19.21 -10.67
N GLY A 23 11.41 -19.43 -11.99
CA GLY A 23 11.79 -20.65 -12.69
C GLY A 23 10.85 -21.85 -12.45
N GLN A 24 9.77 -21.68 -11.66
CA GLN A 24 8.76 -22.71 -11.38
C GLN A 24 7.37 -22.28 -11.83
N ASP A 25 6.96 -21.06 -11.48
CA ASP A 25 5.71 -20.43 -11.92
C ASP A 25 5.96 -19.61 -13.20
N PRO A 26 5.31 -19.93 -14.33
CA PRO A 26 5.53 -19.22 -15.59
C PRO A 26 5.19 -17.73 -15.54
N SER A 27 4.20 -17.34 -14.72
CA SER A 27 3.78 -15.93 -14.62
C SER A 27 4.84 -15.13 -13.88
N ILE A 28 5.29 -15.62 -12.71
CA ILE A 28 6.37 -14.96 -11.95
C ILE A 28 7.68 -14.93 -12.74
N THR A 29 8.00 -16.01 -13.46
CA THR A 29 9.19 -16.05 -14.30
C THR A 29 9.11 -14.98 -15.40
N SER A 30 7.99 -14.89 -16.11
CA SER A 30 7.79 -13.88 -17.16
C SER A 30 7.84 -12.44 -16.63
N ILE A 31 7.28 -12.21 -15.44
CA ILE A 31 7.35 -10.91 -14.75
C ILE A 31 8.81 -10.56 -14.46
N LEU A 32 9.56 -11.44 -13.79
CA LEU A 32 10.94 -11.17 -13.38
C LEU A 32 11.94 -11.15 -14.54
N ASP A 33 11.64 -11.80 -15.67
CA ASP A 33 12.42 -11.71 -16.90
C ASP A 33 12.25 -10.33 -17.59
N SER A 34 11.17 -9.60 -17.28
CA SER A 34 10.79 -8.36 -17.95
C SER A 34 10.78 -7.12 -17.06
N MET A 35 10.66 -7.30 -15.74
CA MET A 35 10.46 -6.23 -14.75
C MET A 35 11.19 -6.54 -13.44
N ASP A 36 11.72 -5.49 -12.83
CA ASP A 36 12.26 -5.56 -11.47
C ASP A 36 11.16 -5.33 -10.43
N ILE A 37 11.19 -6.11 -9.35
CA ILE A 37 10.30 -5.94 -8.19
C ILE A 37 11.12 -5.46 -7.00
N PHE A 38 10.76 -4.31 -6.44
CA PHE A 38 11.38 -3.74 -5.25
C PHE A 38 10.48 -3.94 -4.03
N PHE A 39 10.99 -4.63 -3.02
CA PHE A 39 10.29 -4.85 -1.75
C PHE A 39 10.85 -3.96 -0.65
N GLU A 40 10.07 -2.98 -0.19
CA GLU A 40 10.35 -2.24 1.04
C GLU A 40 9.48 -2.78 2.18
N ILE A 41 10.03 -3.74 2.93
CA ILE A 41 9.27 -4.53 3.91
C ILE A 41 8.88 -3.69 5.15
N VAL A 42 9.78 -2.83 5.62
CA VAL A 42 9.57 -2.00 6.81
C VAL A 42 9.81 -0.53 6.47
N THR A 43 8.79 0.11 5.91
CA THR A 43 8.85 1.51 5.44
C THR A 43 8.93 2.56 6.56
N ASN A 44 8.65 2.18 7.80
CA ASN A 44 8.78 3.04 8.99
C ASN A 44 9.50 2.27 10.10
N PRO A 45 10.83 2.12 10.01
CA PRO A 45 11.61 1.27 10.91
C PRO A 45 11.60 1.80 12.35
N ASP A 46 11.72 3.11 12.55
CA ASP A 46 11.71 3.72 13.88
C ASP A 46 10.38 3.49 14.60
N GLY A 47 9.26 3.72 13.88
CA GLY A 47 7.93 3.45 14.41
C GLY A 47 7.74 1.96 14.71
N PHE A 48 8.20 1.08 13.81
CA PHE A 48 8.10 -0.37 13.99
C PHE A 48 8.86 -0.82 15.25
N ALA A 49 10.12 -0.43 15.41
CA ALA A 49 10.90 -0.72 16.62
C ALA A 49 10.21 -0.19 17.91
N PHE A 50 9.57 0.98 17.83
CA PHE A 50 8.83 1.56 18.95
C PHE A 50 7.57 0.76 19.32
N THR A 51 6.91 0.12 18.33
CA THR A 51 5.77 -0.78 18.61
C THR A 51 6.17 -2.04 19.39
N HIS A 52 7.40 -2.52 19.21
CA HIS A 52 7.91 -3.68 19.93
C HIS A 52 8.49 -3.36 21.31
N SER A 53 9.01 -2.14 21.49
CA SER A 53 9.73 -1.76 22.72
C SER A 53 8.91 -0.92 23.69
N SER A 54 7.89 -0.19 23.24
CA SER A 54 7.19 0.78 24.10
C SER A 54 5.67 0.81 23.89
N ASN A 55 5.19 1.15 22.70
CA ASN A 55 3.75 1.32 22.45
C ASN A 55 3.33 0.56 21.19
N CYS A 56 2.74 -0.62 21.38
CA CYS A 56 2.28 -1.47 20.28
C CYS A 56 1.27 -0.80 19.35
N MET A 57 0.56 0.24 19.79
CA MET A 57 -0.42 0.97 19.00
C MET A 57 0.14 2.21 18.31
N TRP A 58 1.46 2.43 18.33
CA TRP A 58 2.09 3.55 17.64
C TRP A 58 1.96 3.42 16.12
N ARG A 59 1.60 4.52 15.44
CA ARG A 59 1.33 4.56 13.99
C ARG A 59 2.37 5.32 13.17
N LYS A 60 2.84 6.44 13.73
CA LYS A 60 3.57 7.53 13.04
C LYS A 60 5.07 7.25 12.94
N THR A 61 5.83 8.14 12.31
CA THR A 61 7.30 8.14 12.39
C THR A 61 7.76 8.48 13.82
N ARG A 62 9.07 8.64 14.04
CA ARG A 62 9.66 9.07 15.33
C ARG A 62 10.44 10.38 15.23
N SER A 63 10.17 11.19 14.20
CA SER A 63 10.70 12.56 14.11
C SER A 63 10.17 13.42 15.28
N ILE A 64 10.84 14.56 15.55
CA ILE A 64 10.46 15.47 16.66
C ILE A 64 8.98 15.88 16.57
N ASN A 65 8.48 16.09 15.35
CA ASN A 65 7.06 16.26 15.04
C ASN A 65 6.59 15.11 14.16
N ALA A 66 6.46 13.92 14.76
CA ALA A 66 6.16 12.66 14.06
C ALA A 66 5.02 12.79 13.04
N GLY A 67 5.37 12.72 11.75
CA GLY A 67 4.44 12.69 10.62
C GLY A 67 3.78 11.33 10.42
N SER A 68 2.73 11.32 9.59
CA SER A 68 1.98 10.12 9.22
C SER A 68 2.03 9.88 7.70
N HIS A 69 1.26 8.91 7.19
CA HIS A 69 1.03 8.68 5.74
C HIS A 69 0.12 9.77 5.12
N ARG A 70 0.33 11.01 5.52
CA ARG A 70 -0.31 12.24 5.04
C ARG A 70 0.75 13.24 4.55
N ASN A 71 1.99 12.78 4.41
CA ASN A 71 3.18 13.59 4.15
C ASN A 71 3.60 13.62 2.67
N TRP A 72 2.81 13.06 1.75
CA TRP A 72 3.12 13.08 0.32
C TRP A 72 2.59 14.35 -0.34
N ASP A 73 3.25 14.81 -1.40
CA ASP A 73 2.89 16.02 -2.16
C ASP A 73 1.72 15.77 -3.13
N ALA A 74 0.58 15.37 -2.56
CA ALA A 74 -0.68 15.13 -3.29
C ALA A 74 -1.85 15.61 -2.44
N GLY A 75 -2.27 16.87 -2.65
CA GLY A 75 -3.25 17.51 -1.77
C GLY A 75 -2.73 17.79 -0.35
N PHE A 76 -1.41 17.84 -0.16
CA PHE A 76 -0.77 18.01 1.16
C PHE A 76 -1.42 19.14 1.99
N GLY A 77 -1.70 18.85 3.27
CA GLY A 77 -2.35 19.81 4.18
C GLY A 77 -3.85 20.00 3.97
N GLY A 78 -4.46 19.24 3.05
CA GLY A 78 -5.91 19.26 2.81
C GLY A 78 -6.73 18.61 3.93
N SER A 79 -8.06 18.66 3.77
CA SER A 79 -9.04 18.37 4.84
C SER A 79 -9.07 16.92 5.36
N GLY A 80 -8.46 15.97 4.65
CA GLY A 80 -8.28 14.57 5.06
C GLY A 80 -7.03 14.31 5.91
N SER A 81 -6.41 15.38 6.41
CA SER A 81 -5.22 15.35 7.27
C SER A 81 -5.33 16.37 8.41
N SER A 82 -4.38 16.38 9.34
CA SER A 82 -4.38 17.31 10.48
C SER A 82 -3.08 18.11 10.56
N SER A 83 -3.18 19.40 10.92
CA SER A 83 -2.04 20.26 11.23
C SER A 83 -1.60 20.21 12.69
N ASN A 84 -2.31 19.47 13.54
CA ASN A 84 -1.96 19.27 14.95
C ASN A 84 -0.88 18.17 15.07
N PRO A 85 0.34 18.47 15.57
CA PRO A 85 1.41 17.47 15.72
C PRO A 85 1.03 16.27 16.60
N CYS A 86 0.07 16.42 17.51
CA CYS A 86 -0.43 15.36 18.38
C CYS A 86 -1.43 14.43 17.69
N SER A 87 -1.93 14.78 16.49
CA SER A 87 -2.89 13.95 15.76
C SER A 87 -2.22 12.70 15.16
N GLU A 88 -2.98 11.61 15.10
CA GLU A 88 -2.62 10.37 14.38
C GLU A 88 -2.51 10.59 12.86
N THR A 89 -3.17 11.63 12.33
CA THR A 89 -3.17 12.02 10.91
C THR A 89 -2.38 13.30 10.66
N TYR A 90 -1.43 13.64 11.54
CA TYR A 90 -0.56 14.79 11.35
C TYR A 90 0.18 14.70 10.01
N HIS A 91 0.04 15.73 9.17
CA HIS A 91 0.64 15.73 7.83
C HIS A 91 2.14 16.04 7.81
N GLY A 92 2.71 16.58 8.89
CA GLY A 92 4.10 17.07 8.90
C GLY A 92 4.19 18.57 8.60
N LEU A 93 5.38 19.15 8.67
CA LEU A 93 5.58 20.59 8.49
C LEU A 93 5.45 21.04 7.03
N TYR A 94 5.86 20.19 6.10
CA TYR A 94 5.80 20.39 4.65
C TYR A 94 5.78 19.01 3.98
N ALA A 95 5.36 18.94 2.71
CA ALA A 95 5.35 17.68 1.98
C ALA A 95 6.76 17.08 1.89
N HIS A 96 6.87 15.78 2.15
CA HIS A 96 8.12 15.03 2.21
C HIS A 96 9.06 15.47 3.36
N SER A 97 8.51 16.01 4.45
CA SER A 97 9.28 16.30 5.68
C SER A 97 9.82 15.05 6.37
N GLU A 98 9.16 13.90 6.22
CA GLU A 98 9.63 12.64 6.79
C GLU A 98 10.70 12.02 5.89
N ARG A 99 11.84 11.64 6.49
CA ARG A 99 13.00 11.13 5.74
C ARG A 99 12.68 9.82 5.03
N GLU A 100 11.83 9.00 5.64
CA GLU A 100 11.32 7.75 5.09
C GLU A 100 10.52 8.01 3.82
N VAL A 101 9.60 8.99 3.84
CA VAL A 101 8.82 9.38 2.65
C VAL A 101 9.74 9.99 1.58
N LYS A 102 10.65 10.88 1.99
CA LYS A 102 11.60 11.52 1.07
C LYS A 102 12.48 10.51 0.35
N ALA A 103 12.91 9.44 1.02
CA ALA A 103 13.72 8.39 0.42
C ALA A 103 12.98 7.66 -0.71
N ILE A 104 11.69 7.34 -0.51
CA ILE A 104 10.87 6.68 -1.54
C ILE A 104 10.60 7.61 -2.72
N VAL A 105 10.32 8.88 -2.43
CA VAL A 105 10.15 9.93 -3.46
C VAL A 105 11.39 10.06 -4.33
N ASP A 106 12.57 10.15 -3.70
CA ASP A 106 13.85 10.26 -4.39
C ASP A 106 14.15 8.99 -5.19
N TYR A 107 13.83 7.82 -4.65
CA TYR A 107 13.98 6.55 -5.33
C TYR A 107 13.10 6.48 -6.60
N ILE A 108 11.80 6.71 -6.48
CA ILE A 108 10.87 6.61 -7.61
C ILE A 108 11.23 7.62 -8.71
N ARG A 109 11.53 8.87 -8.34
CA ARG A 109 11.94 9.90 -9.29
C ARG A 109 13.30 9.61 -9.92
N GLY A 110 14.26 9.12 -9.13
CA GLY A 110 15.60 8.77 -9.59
C GLY A 110 15.62 7.53 -10.48
N HIS A 111 14.77 6.54 -10.20
CA HIS A 111 14.60 5.35 -11.03
C HIS A 111 13.95 5.67 -12.38
N GLY A 112 12.96 6.56 -12.41
CA GLY A 112 12.37 7.11 -13.64
C GLY A 112 11.55 6.13 -14.50
N ASN A 113 11.56 4.84 -14.18
CA ASN A 113 10.83 3.80 -14.94
C ASN A 113 9.92 2.92 -14.07
N VAL A 114 9.45 3.42 -12.93
CA VAL A 114 8.52 2.69 -12.05
C VAL A 114 7.14 2.64 -12.71
N LYS A 115 6.61 1.43 -12.95
CA LYS A 115 5.29 1.22 -13.58
C LYS A 115 4.13 1.11 -12.59
N SER A 116 4.43 0.68 -11.37
CA SER A 116 3.45 0.42 -10.34
C SER A 116 3.98 0.74 -8.95
N VAL A 117 3.09 1.21 -8.08
CA VAL A 117 3.33 1.37 -6.64
C VAL A 117 2.17 0.71 -5.91
N ILE A 118 2.47 -0.33 -5.12
CA ILE A 118 1.48 -1.01 -4.28
C ILE A 118 1.82 -0.75 -2.82
N SER A 119 1.05 0.12 -2.16
CA SER A 119 1.21 0.42 -0.73
C SER A 119 0.34 -0.52 0.10
N ILE A 120 0.95 -1.29 1.01
CA ILE A 120 0.24 -2.31 1.78
C ILE A 120 0.02 -1.83 3.21
N HIS A 121 -1.24 -1.87 3.63
CA HIS A 121 -1.79 -1.42 4.90
C HIS A 121 -2.64 -2.52 5.55
N SER A 122 -3.05 -2.28 6.78
CA SER A 122 -4.13 -3.02 7.42
C SER A 122 -4.89 -2.07 8.35
N TYR A 123 -6.12 -2.34 8.74
CA TYR A 123 -6.99 -3.44 8.35
C TYR A 123 -8.22 -2.84 7.66
N SER A 124 -8.94 -3.65 6.89
CA SER A 124 -10.34 -3.41 6.48
C SER A 124 -10.77 -4.33 5.32
N GLN A 125 -9.84 -5.08 4.72
CA GLN A 125 -10.07 -5.88 3.51
C GLN A 125 -10.53 -4.99 2.33
N MET A 126 -9.65 -4.10 1.88
CA MET A 126 -9.92 -3.20 0.75
C MET A 126 -8.79 -3.24 -0.29
N LEU A 127 -9.13 -3.05 -1.56
CA LEU A 127 -8.19 -2.76 -2.64
C LEU A 127 -8.56 -1.42 -3.27
N LEU A 128 -7.77 -0.40 -2.96
CA LEU A 128 -8.06 0.98 -3.28
C LEU A 128 -7.13 1.51 -4.36
N PHE A 129 -7.59 2.50 -5.11
CA PHE A 129 -6.77 3.25 -6.07
C PHE A 129 -7.08 4.76 -5.96
N PRO A 130 -6.27 5.65 -6.57
CA PRO A 130 -6.50 7.08 -6.51
C PRO A 130 -7.86 7.53 -7.06
N TYR A 131 -8.41 8.67 -6.63
CA TYR A 131 -7.81 9.60 -5.67
C TYR A 131 -8.37 9.45 -4.26
N GLY A 132 -7.53 9.78 -3.26
CA GLY A 132 -7.95 10.01 -1.88
C GLY A 132 -8.23 11.48 -1.57
N TYR A 133 -7.46 12.40 -2.16
CA TYR A 133 -7.53 13.83 -1.83
C TYR A 133 -8.60 14.63 -2.60
N LYS A 134 -9.18 14.07 -3.67
CA LYS A 134 -10.20 14.74 -4.51
C LYS A 134 -11.23 13.75 -5.05
N THR A 135 -12.45 14.24 -5.32
CA THR A 135 -13.58 13.45 -5.82
C THR A 135 -13.56 13.24 -7.34
N ALA A 136 -12.79 14.05 -8.07
CA ALA A 136 -12.65 13.86 -9.51
C ALA A 136 -11.97 12.50 -9.77
N PRO A 137 -12.53 11.64 -10.65
CA PRO A 137 -11.93 10.36 -10.95
C PRO A 137 -10.57 10.53 -11.63
N VAL A 138 -9.69 9.55 -11.47
CA VAL A 138 -8.47 9.44 -12.28
C VAL A 138 -8.81 9.28 -13.78
N PRO A 139 -7.97 9.79 -14.69
CA PRO A 139 -8.14 9.54 -16.13
C PRO A 139 -8.35 8.07 -16.50
N HIS A 140 -7.65 7.14 -15.84
CA HIS A 140 -7.71 5.70 -16.09
C HIS A 140 -8.69 4.96 -15.16
N HIS A 141 -9.74 5.63 -14.66
CA HIS A 141 -10.59 5.10 -13.59
C HIS A 141 -11.22 3.76 -13.95
N GLN A 142 -11.75 3.63 -15.16
CA GLN A 142 -12.39 2.39 -15.61
C GLN A 142 -11.42 1.21 -15.55
N GLU A 143 -10.19 1.38 -16.08
CA GLU A 143 -9.18 0.33 -16.10
C GLU A 143 -8.75 -0.07 -14.68
N LEU A 144 -8.43 0.91 -13.82
CA LEU A 144 -8.03 0.60 -12.43
C LEU A 144 -9.16 -0.06 -11.64
N ASN A 145 -10.41 0.35 -11.88
CA ASN A 145 -11.58 -0.24 -11.23
C ASN A 145 -11.85 -1.67 -11.71
N GLU A 146 -11.74 -1.94 -13.00
CA GLU A 146 -11.88 -3.29 -13.57
C GLU A 146 -10.77 -4.22 -13.10
N LEU A 147 -9.52 -3.75 -13.04
CA LEU A 147 -8.39 -4.50 -12.49
C LEU A 147 -8.58 -4.80 -11.00
N ALA A 148 -8.95 -3.80 -10.19
CA ALA A 148 -9.21 -3.98 -8.77
C ALA A 148 -10.35 -4.98 -8.55
N LYS A 149 -11.44 -4.86 -9.32
CA LYS A 149 -12.58 -5.80 -9.31
C LYS A 149 -12.14 -7.22 -9.62
N LYS A 150 -11.34 -7.43 -10.66
CA LYS A 150 -10.81 -8.74 -11.04
C LYS A 150 -10.01 -9.34 -9.88
N ALA A 151 -9.01 -8.61 -9.38
CA ALA A 151 -8.12 -9.07 -8.32
C ALA A 151 -8.88 -9.48 -7.05
N VAL A 152 -9.89 -8.72 -6.62
CA VAL A 152 -10.69 -9.09 -5.44
C VAL A 152 -11.69 -10.23 -5.71
N SER A 153 -12.18 -10.36 -6.94
CA SER A 153 -13.10 -11.44 -7.32
C SER A 153 -12.39 -12.79 -7.33
N ASP A 154 -11.18 -12.83 -7.86
CA ASP A 154 -10.37 -14.05 -7.91
C ASP A 154 -9.96 -14.49 -6.50
N LEU A 155 -9.57 -13.54 -5.65
CA LEU A 155 -9.32 -13.76 -4.23
C LEU A 155 -10.57 -14.28 -3.49
N ALA A 156 -11.77 -13.77 -3.81
CA ALA A 156 -13.03 -14.24 -3.25
C ALA A 156 -13.40 -15.65 -3.73
N ALA A 157 -13.17 -15.96 -5.01
CA ALA A 157 -13.48 -17.25 -5.60
C ALA A 157 -12.64 -18.39 -4.99
N VAL A 158 -11.35 -18.13 -4.73
CA VAL A 158 -10.43 -19.15 -4.20
C VAL A 158 -10.59 -19.33 -2.69
N TYR A 159 -10.81 -18.25 -1.94
CA TYR A 159 -10.69 -18.28 -0.47
C TYR A 159 -11.90 -17.78 0.31
N GLY A 160 -12.97 -17.36 -0.36
CA GLY A 160 -14.18 -16.80 0.26
C GLY A 160 -13.95 -15.46 0.96
N MET A 161 -12.80 -14.81 0.74
CA MET A 161 -12.49 -13.51 1.34
C MET A 161 -13.12 -12.39 0.52
N LYS A 162 -13.92 -11.54 1.15
CA LYS A 162 -14.56 -10.41 0.49
C LYS A 162 -13.77 -9.14 0.76
N TYR A 163 -13.19 -8.57 -0.29
CA TYR A 163 -12.58 -7.25 -0.27
C TYR A 163 -13.51 -6.26 -0.95
N THR A 164 -13.62 -5.04 -0.41
CA THR A 164 -14.20 -3.91 -1.15
C THR A 164 -13.13 -3.28 -2.03
N TYR A 165 -13.54 -2.54 -3.05
CA TYR A 165 -12.62 -1.88 -3.96
C TYR A 165 -13.21 -0.58 -4.51
N GLY A 166 -12.35 0.31 -4.97
CA GLY A 166 -12.75 1.59 -5.56
C GLY A 166 -11.73 2.69 -5.33
N SER A 167 -12.09 3.93 -5.67
CA SER A 167 -11.28 5.09 -5.34
C SER A 167 -11.16 5.21 -3.81
N ILE A 168 -10.04 5.71 -3.29
CA ILE A 168 -9.85 5.91 -1.85
C ILE A 168 -10.99 6.76 -1.28
N ILE A 169 -11.29 7.89 -1.91
CA ILE A 169 -12.29 8.84 -1.38
C ILE A 169 -13.71 8.27 -1.31
N ASP A 170 -14.11 7.46 -2.30
CA ASP A 170 -15.47 6.89 -2.35
C ASP A 170 -15.61 5.62 -1.49
N THR A 171 -14.51 4.90 -1.28
CA THR A 171 -14.53 3.59 -0.60
C THR A 171 -14.24 3.69 0.89
N ILE A 172 -13.35 4.61 1.30
CA ILE A 172 -12.94 4.77 2.70
C ILE A 172 -13.43 6.11 3.27
N TYR A 173 -12.81 7.20 2.82
CA TYR A 173 -13.04 8.59 3.21
C TYR A 173 -11.95 9.44 2.53
N ARG A 174 -12.13 10.77 2.55
CA ARG A 174 -11.12 11.70 2.04
C ARG A 174 -9.80 11.61 2.80
N ALA A 175 -8.72 11.29 2.10
CA ALA A 175 -7.38 11.18 2.64
C ALA A 175 -6.39 11.98 1.78
N ASP A 176 -5.86 13.06 2.33
CA ASP A 176 -4.93 13.95 1.63
C ASP A 176 -3.47 13.54 1.91
N GLY A 177 -2.57 13.73 0.95
CA GLY A 177 -1.14 13.44 1.10
C GLY A 177 -0.81 11.94 1.16
N THR A 178 -1.47 11.11 0.34
CA THR A 178 -1.23 9.66 0.30
C THR A 178 -0.18 9.26 -0.75
N THR A 179 0.50 8.14 -0.51
CA THR A 179 1.52 7.56 -1.41
C THR A 179 1.01 7.35 -2.82
N VAL A 180 -0.14 6.68 -2.96
CA VAL A 180 -0.66 6.25 -4.27
C VAL A 180 -1.23 7.41 -5.07
N ASP A 181 -1.79 8.44 -4.41
CA ASP A 181 -2.19 9.67 -5.08
C ASP A 181 -0.96 10.39 -5.66
N TRP A 182 0.10 10.52 -4.87
CA TRP A 182 1.35 11.14 -5.32
C TRP A 182 2.01 10.34 -6.44
N ALA A 183 2.09 9.02 -6.32
CA ALA A 183 2.69 8.17 -7.34
C ALA A 183 1.92 8.29 -8.67
N TYR A 184 0.58 8.28 -8.61
CA TYR A 184 -0.27 8.47 -9.79
C TYR A 184 -0.12 9.86 -10.41
N ASP A 185 -0.14 10.93 -9.60
CA ASP A 185 0.08 12.31 -10.06
C ASP A 185 1.49 12.50 -10.67
N ASN A 186 2.46 11.63 -10.33
CA ASN A 186 3.82 11.61 -10.89
C ASN A 186 4.00 10.54 -12.00
N GLY A 187 2.90 10.05 -12.60
CA GLY A 187 2.94 9.21 -13.80
C GLY A 187 3.00 7.70 -13.57
N VAL A 188 2.92 7.23 -12.33
CA VAL A 188 2.83 5.79 -12.02
C VAL A 188 1.36 5.35 -12.08
N LYS A 189 0.92 4.94 -13.27
CA LYS A 189 -0.48 4.60 -13.56
C LYS A 189 -1.08 3.56 -12.61
N TYR A 190 -0.37 2.46 -12.37
CA TYR A 190 -0.86 1.36 -11.52
C TYR A 190 -0.48 1.61 -10.06
N SER A 191 -1.16 2.57 -9.44
CA SER A 191 -0.97 2.91 -8.03
C SER A 191 -2.12 2.36 -7.19
N PHE A 192 -1.84 1.43 -6.27
CA PHE A 192 -2.85 0.72 -5.47
C PHE A 192 -2.50 0.71 -3.99
N THR A 193 -3.54 0.73 -3.15
CA THR A 193 -3.44 0.52 -1.71
C THR A 193 -4.20 -0.74 -1.32
N PHE A 194 -3.52 -1.70 -0.68
CA PHE A 194 -4.19 -2.82 -0.03
C PHE A 194 -4.43 -2.49 1.44
N GLU A 195 -5.64 -2.70 1.94
CA GLU A 195 -5.95 -2.82 3.37
C GLU A 195 -6.20 -4.30 3.66
N LEU A 196 -5.26 -4.97 4.32
CA LEU A 196 -5.32 -6.40 4.60
C LEU A 196 -6.36 -6.75 5.67
N ARG A 197 -6.33 -8.01 6.13
CA ARG A 197 -7.18 -8.51 7.19
C ARG A 197 -6.99 -7.75 8.52
N ASP A 198 -7.99 -7.75 9.39
CA ASP A 198 -9.36 -8.26 9.20
C ASP A 198 -10.36 -7.11 8.95
N THR A 199 -11.61 -7.26 9.38
CA THR A 199 -12.65 -6.21 9.30
C THR A 199 -12.95 -5.57 10.66
N GLY A 200 -12.06 -5.74 11.65
CA GLY A 200 -12.14 -5.11 12.97
C GLY A 200 -12.35 -6.05 14.16
N CYS A 201 -12.34 -7.37 13.97
CA CYS A 201 -12.44 -8.32 15.09
C CYS A 201 -11.17 -8.28 15.96
N TYR A 202 -10.01 -8.29 15.31
CA TYR A 202 -8.70 -8.11 15.92
C TYR A 202 -8.06 -6.79 15.50
N GLY A 203 -8.40 -6.27 14.32
CA GLY A 203 -7.81 -5.07 13.76
C GLY A 203 -6.30 -5.21 13.61
N PHE A 204 -5.54 -4.31 14.24
CA PHE A 204 -4.07 -4.31 14.20
C PHE A 204 -3.43 -5.46 14.99
N LEU A 205 -4.17 -6.11 15.90
CA LEU A 205 -3.67 -7.20 16.74
C LEU A 205 -4.05 -8.57 16.18
N LEU A 206 -4.00 -8.71 14.85
CA LEU A 206 -4.35 -9.95 14.15
C LEU A 206 -3.45 -11.11 14.65
N PRO A 207 -4.02 -12.26 15.06
CA PRO A 207 -3.22 -13.37 15.59
C PRO A 207 -2.16 -13.87 14.60
N SER A 208 -0.99 -14.25 15.10
CA SER A 208 0.11 -14.75 14.26
C SER A 208 -0.25 -16.00 13.44
N THR A 209 -1.23 -16.78 13.90
CA THR A 209 -1.81 -17.91 13.14
C THR A 209 -2.51 -17.50 11.85
N GLN A 210 -2.86 -16.21 11.71
CA GLN A 210 -3.46 -15.63 10.51
C GLN A 210 -2.42 -15.04 9.54
N THR A 211 -1.13 -15.01 9.88
CA THR A 211 -0.08 -14.44 9.00
C THR A 211 -0.01 -15.13 7.65
N ILE A 212 0.28 -16.44 7.65
CA ILE A 212 0.36 -17.23 6.41
C ILE A 212 -1.00 -17.25 5.68
N PRO A 213 -2.15 -17.48 6.35
CA PRO A 213 -3.44 -17.34 5.69
C PRO A 213 -3.68 -15.98 5.05
N THR A 214 -3.21 -14.88 5.63
CA THR A 214 -3.38 -13.55 5.02
C THR A 214 -2.48 -13.42 3.79
N ALA A 215 -1.21 -13.78 3.91
CA ALA A 215 -0.24 -13.63 2.83
C ALA A 215 -0.57 -14.52 1.63
N THR A 216 -0.78 -15.82 1.84
CA THR A 216 -1.14 -16.77 0.78
C THR A 216 -2.43 -16.37 0.06
N LYS A 217 -3.41 -15.83 0.78
CA LYS A 217 -4.69 -15.46 0.18
C LYS A 217 -4.67 -14.11 -0.53
N THR A 218 -3.73 -13.23 -0.17
CA THR A 218 -3.52 -11.94 -0.84
C THR A 218 -2.66 -12.10 -2.11
N TRP A 219 -1.80 -13.11 -2.14
CA TRP A 219 -0.87 -13.36 -3.25
C TRP A 219 -1.51 -13.42 -4.64
N PRO A 220 -2.64 -14.12 -4.89
CA PRO A 220 -3.23 -14.14 -6.23
C PRO A 220 -3.66 -12.75 -6.70
N ALA A 221 -4.21 -11.91 -5.83
CA ALA A 221 -4.59 -10.54 -6.17
C ALA A 221 -3.37 -9.67 -6.53
N LEU A 222 -2.25 -9.85 -5.83
CA LEU A 222 -0.99 -9.19 -6.20
C LEU A 222 -0.47 -9.70 -7.54
N LEU A 223 -0.53 -11.01 -7.78
CA LEU A 223 -0.11 -11.63 -9.04
C LEU A 223 -0.95 -11.14 -10.22
N ASP A 224 -2.27 -11.07 -10.08
CA ASP A 224 -3.18 -10.53 -11.10
C ASP A 224 -2.81 -9.10 -11.50
N ILE A 225 -2.51 -8.25 -10.51
CA ILE A 225 -2.07 -6.88 -10.77
C ILE A 225 -0.73 -6.88 -11.52
N MET A 226 0.25 -7.67 -11.07
CA MET A 226 1.56 -7.75 -11.73
C MET A 226 1.49 -8.28 -13.16
N VAL A 227 0.66 -9.29 -13.42
CA VAL A 227 0.41 -9.82 -14.77
C VAL A 227 -0.23 -8.74 -15.66
N HIS A 228 -1.23 -8.01 -15.15
CA HIS A 228 -1.85 -6.92 -15.91
C HIS A 228 -0.83 -5.84 -16.29
N ILE A 229 0.05 -5.46 -15.36
CA ILE A 229 1.10 -4.47 -15.60
C ILE A 229 2.09 -4.96 -16.65
N LEU A 230 2.47 -6.24 -16.62
CA LEU A 230 3.34 -6.85 -17.62
C LEU A 230 2.75 -6.73 -19.03
N GLU A 231 1.45 -6.98 -19.17
CA GLU A 231 0.73 -6.92 -20.44
C GLU A 231 0.42 -5.47 -20.88
N HIS A 232 0.31 -4.55 -19.94
CA HIS A 232 -0.09 -3.14 -20.15
C HIS A 232 0.87 -2.18 -19.44
N PRO A 233 2.13 -2.01 -19.89
CA PRO A 233 3.12 -1.23 -19.15
C PRO A 233 2.89 0.30 -19.14
N TYR A 234 1.88 0.82 -19.85
CA TYR A 234 1.58 2.26 -20.01
C TYR A 234 0.07 2.56 -19.99
#